data_AF-A0A4P6DW02-F1
#
_entry.id   AF-A0A4P6DW02-F1
#
_cell.length_a   1.000
_cell.length_b   1.000
_cell.length_c   1.000
_cell.angle_alpha   90.00
_cell.angle_beta   90.00
_cell.angle_gamma   90.00
#
_symmetry.space_group_name_H-M   'P 1'
#
loop_
_entity.id
_entity.type
_entity.pdbx_description
1 polymer ?
#
loop_
_entity_poly.entity_id
_entity_poly.type
_entity_poly.pdbx_seq_one_letter_code
_entity_poly.pdbx_strand_id
1 'polypeptide(L)'
;MGVKVKPKERKPPWLHRLCADGAGAMLRDVLCQGCGRYVCQCRDGVWEAWDPGVVSGGDLPVAIVLRRPLTRIVRHPDGQVSLRDVCGVHGLDPQGEYLTGHCCGLTPVSTRPYKPHNRKVKAGRMDWPDVTYPSTLSKDPWAADMERTLI
;
A
#
# COMPACT_ATOMS: atom_id res chain seq x y z
N MET A 1 -8.54 -4.62 30.99
CA MET A 1 -7.28 -5.37 30.73
C MET A 1 -7.37 -5.94 29.33
N GLY A 2 -6.58 -5.44 28.38
CA GLY A 2 -6.61 -5.94 27.00
C GLY A 2 -5.96 -7.31 26.90
N VAL A 3 -6.67 -8.30 26.37
CA VAL A 3 -6.09 -9.62 26.08
C VAL A 3 -4.96 -9.43 25.07
N LYS A 4 -3.72 -9.77 25.44
CA LYS A 4 -2.59 -9.76 24.50
C LYS A 4 -2.73 -10.95 23.56
N VAL A 5 -3.20 -10.68 22.34
CA VAL A 5 -3.38 -11.70 21.31
C VAL A 5 -2.03 -12.03 20.68
N LYS A 6 -1.68 -13.32 20.67
CA LYS A 6 -0.44 -13.82 20.06
C LYS A 6 -0.67 -14.08 18.57
N PRO A 7 0.32 -13.77 17.71
CA PRO A 7 0.24 -14.09 16.30
C PRO A 7 0.23 -15.62 16.11
N LYS A 8 -0.71 -16.12 15.30
CA LYS A 8 -0.80 -17.54 14.93
C LYS A 8 0.31 -17.96 13.96
N GLU A 9 0.74 -17.01 13.13
CA GLU A 9 1.75 -17.20 12.10
C GLU A 9 2.64 -15.95 11.96
N ARG A 10 3.79 -16.10 11.29
CA ARG A 10 4.66 -14.97 11.00
C ARG A 10 3.95 -13.98 10.08
N LYS A 11 4.12 -12.67 10.33
CA LYS A 11 3.62 -11.62 9.43
C LYS A 11 4.13 -11.87 8.01
N PRO A 12 3.24 -11.98 6.99
CA PRO A 12 3.68 -12.14 5.62
C PRO A 12 4.54 -10.94 5.20
N PRO A 13 5.73 -11.14 4.60
CA PRO A 13 6.65 -10.04 4.29
C PRO A 13 6.08 -9.05 3.26
N TRP A 14 5.17 -9.54 2.40
CA TRP A 14 4.49 -8.76 1.37
C TRP A 14 3.29 -7.96 1.91
N LEU A 15 2.78 -8.26 3.10
CA LEU A 15 1.63 -7.57 3.68
C LEU A 15 1.90 -6.08 3.87
N HIS A 16 3.10 -5.73 4.33
CA HIS A 16 3.46 -4.31 4.50
C HIS A 16 3.40 -3.54 3.17
N ARG A 17 3.66 -4.21 2.02
CA ARG A 17 3.63 -3.58 0.70
C ARG A 17 2.20 -3.30 0.26
N LEU A 18 1.27 -4.24 0.50
CA LEU A 18 -0.15 -4.02 0.25
C LEU A 18 -0.66 -2.81 1.05
N CYS A 19 -0.30 -2.70 2.33
CA CYS A 19 -0.69 -1.57 3.15
C CYS A 19 0.03 -0.27 2.75
N ALA A 20 1.28 -0.33 2.30
CA ALA A 20 2.02 0.83 1.82
C ALA A 20 1.44 1.39 0.51
N ASP A 21 1.20 0.51 -0.48
CA ASP A 21 0.58 0.90 -1.75
C ASP A 21 -0.89 1.33 -1.51
N GLY A 22 -1.57 0.71 -0.54
CA GLY A 22 -2.94 1.00 -0.12
C GLY A 22 -3.09 2.13 0.90
N ALA A 23 -2.03 2.88 1.19
CA ALA A 23 -2.05 3.90 2.25
C ALA A 23 -3.09 5.00 1.97
N GLY A 24 -3.30 5.35 0.70
CA GLY A 24 -4.37 6.26 0.28
C GLY A 24 -5.78 5.79 0.65
N ALA A 25 -5.99 4.47 0.78
CA ALA A 25 -7.23 3.86 1.27
C ALA A 25 -7.20 3.57 2.79
N MET A 26 -6.25 4.16 3.52
CA MET A 26 -6.05 3.93 4.96
C MET A 26 -5.85 2.46 5.34
N LEU A 27 -5.29 1.64 4.43
CA LEU A 27 -5.03 0.24 4.69
C LEU A 27 -3.89 0.09 5.71
N ARG A 28 -4.15 -0.67 6.77
CA ARG A 28 -3.16 -1.00 7.80
C ARG A 28 -3.15 -2.49 8.09
N ASP A 29 -1.97 -3.02 8.39
CA ASP A 29 -1.86 -4.39 8.87
C ASP A 29 -2.11 -4.43 10.38
N VAL A 30 -2.96 -5.35 10.83
CA VAL A 30 -3.27 -5.55 12.24
C VAL A 30 -3.39 -7.03 12.57
N LEU A 31 -3.26 -7.38 13.84
CA LEU A 31 -3.63 -8.71 14.33
C LEU A 31 -5.11 -8.76 14.65
N CYS A 32 -5.82 -9.73 14.07
CA CYS A 32 -7.19 -10.05 14.47
C CYS A 32 -7.20 -10.52 15.92
N GLN A 33 -8.01 -9.85 16.76
CA GLN A 33 -8.06 -10.12 18.19
C GLN A 33 -8.68 -11.48 18.54
N GLY A 34 -9.51 -12.05 17.64
CA GLY A 34 -10.16 -13.34 17.90
C GLY A 34 -9.31 -14.55 17.49
N CYS A 35 -8.60 -14.49 16.36
CA CYS A 35 -7.88 -15.65 15.82
C CYS A 35 -6.36 -15.48 15.70
N GLY A 36 -5.82 -14.30 16.00
CA GLY A 36 -4.38 -14.03 15.96
C GLY A 36 -3.76 -14.03 14.56
N ARG A 37 -4.55 -14.01 13.49
CA ARG A 37 -4.05 -13.86 12.10
C ARG A 37 -3.82 -12.40 11.75
N TYR A 38 -2.88 -12.15 10.85
CA TYR A 38 -2.69 -10.83 10.27
C TYR A 38 -3.78 -10.53 9.25
N VAL A 39 -4.40 -9.37 9.35
CA VAL A 39 -5.47 -8.90 8.46
C VAL A 39 -5.14 -7.49 7.97
N CYS A 40 -5.71 -7.14 6.83
CA CYS A 40 -5.71 -5.76 6.34
C CYS A 40 -6.96 -5.07 6.90
N GLN A 41 -6.80 -3.97 7.59
CA GLN A 41 -7.91 -3.14 8.03
C GLN A 41 -8.00 -1.89 7.18
N CYS A 42 -9.20 -1.58 6.69
CA CYS A 42 -9.49 -0.36 5.95
C CYS A 42 -10.47 0.49 6.75
N ARG A 43 -10.40 1.82 6.59
CA ARG A 43 -11.41 2.74 7.10
C ARG A 43 -12.13 3.39 5.92
N ASP A 44 -13.26 2.80 5.55
CA ASP A 44 -14.19 3.39 4.59
C ASP A 44 -15.59 3.45 5.23
N GLY A 45 -15.89 4.55 5.92
CA GLY A 45 -17.07 4.70 6.78
C GLY A 45 -17.00 3.91 8.09
N VAL A 46 -16.85 2.59 8.01
CA VAL A 46 -16.72 1.65 9.14
C VAL A 46 -15.37 0.92 9.03
N TRP A 47 -14.84 0.45 10.16
CA TRP A 47 -13.63 -0.37 10.16
C TRP A 47 -13.94 -1.77 9.61
N GLU A 48 -13.44 -2.06 8.42
CA GLU A 48 -13.56 -3.37 7.79
C GLU A 48 -12.23 -4.13 7.87
N ALA A 49 -12.31 -5.44 8.03
CA ALA A 49 -11.16 -6.32 8.08
C ALA A 49 -11.19 -7.30 6.91
N TRP A 50 -10.06 -7.45 6.24
CA TRP A 50 -9.87 -8.22 5.03
C TRP A 50 -8.73 -9.24 5.22
N ASP A 51 -8.93 -10.46 4.75
CA ASP A 51 -7.84 -11.42 4.65
C ASP A 51 -6.81 -10.91 3.63
N PRO A 52 -5.50 -10.98 3.93
CA PRO A 52 -4.48 -10.33 3.10
C PRO A 52 -4.21 -11.07 1.78
N GLY A 53 -4.60 -12.34 1.66
CA GLY A 53 -4.33 -13.14 0.46
C GLY A 53 -5.15 -12.69 -0.73
N VAL A 54 -4.50 -12.48 -1.87
CA VAL A 54 -5.13 -11.95 -3.09
C VAL A 54 -5.95 -13.04 -3.78
N VAL A 55 -7.26 -12.82 -3.88
CA VAL A 55 -8.19 -13.68 -4.62
C VAL A 55 -8.24 -13.24 -6.08
N SER A 56 -8.01 -14.19 -7.00
CA SER A 56 -8.10 -13.98 -8.46
C SER A 56 -8.24 -15.32 -9.18
N GLY A 57 -8.71 -15.31 -10.43
CA GLY A 57 -8.86 -16.53 -11.22
C GLY A 57 -9.71 -17.59 -10.52
N GLY A 58 -9.15 -18.78 -10.31
CA GLY A 58 -9.85 -19.92 -9.70
C GLY A 58 -10.30 -19.71 -8.24
N ASP A 59 -9.68 -18.79 -7.51
CA ASP A 59 -10.05 -18.50 -6.12
C ASP A 59 -11.36 -17.69 -6.04
N LEU A 60 -11.70 -16.94 -7.09
CA LEU A 60 -12.85 -16.04 -7.09
C LEU A 60 -14.19 -16.80 -7.02
N PRO A 61 -14.44 -17.85 -7.82
CA PRO A 61 -15.62 -18.71 -7.64
C PRO A 61 -15.72 -19.33 -6.25
N VAL A 62 -14.59 -19.71 -5.64
CA VAL A 62 -14.56 -20.27 -4.28
C VAL A 62 -15.03 -19.23 -3.27
N ALA A 63 -14.56 -17.99 -3.36
CA ALA A 63 -15.02 -16.90 -2.50
C ALA A 63 -16.54 -16.65 -2.62
N ILE A 64 -17.08 -16.70 -3.85
CA ILE A 64 -18.51 -16.54 -4.12
C ILE A 64 -19.34 -17.67 -3.50
N VAL A 65 -18.95 -18.93 -3.73
CA VAL A 65 -19.65 -20.10 -3.17
C VAL A 65 -19.62 -20.08 -1.64
N LEU A 66 -18.50 -19.68 -1.04
CA LEU A 66 -18.36 -19.50 0.40
C LEU A 66 -19.03 -18.22 0.93
N ARG A 67 -19.68 -17.44 0.07
CA ARG A 67 -20.38 -16.18 0.40
C ARG A 67 -19.49 -15.21 1.18
N ARG A 68 -18.21 -15.14 0.81
CA ARG A 68 -17.28 -14.18 1.41
C ARG A 68 -17.58 -12.78 0.88
N PRO A 69 -17.59 -11.74 1.75
CA PRO A 69 -17.52 -10.36 1.28
C PRO A 69 -16.30 -10.19 0.38
N LEU A 70 -16.43 -9.41 -0.68
CA LEU A 70 -15.36 -9.17 -1.65
C LEU A 70 -15.17 -7.66 -1.81
N THR A 71 -13.92 -7.25 -1.93
CA THR A 71 -13.56 -5.89 -2.35
C THR A 71 -12.49 -5.98 -3.42
N ARG A 72 -12.60 -5.15 -4.45
CA ARG A 72 -11.67 -5.14 -5.58
C ARG A 72 -10.45 -4.30 -5.24
N ILE A 73 -9.27 -4.86 -5.50
CA ILE A 73 -8.01 -4.13 -5.50
C ILE A 73 -7.93 -3.34 -6.81
N VAL A 74 -8.03 -2.02 -6.72
CA VAL A 74 -7.89 -1.11 -7.86
C VAL A 74 -6.53 -0.44 -7.78
N ARG A 75 -5.71 -0.67 -8.81
CA ARG A 75 -4.38 -0.05 -8.96
C ARG A 75 -4.50 1.22 -9.79
N HIS A 76 -3.90 2.30 -9.30
CA HIS A 76 -3.84 3.58 -9.97
C HIS A 76 -2.49 3.79 -10.69
N PRO A 77 -2.43 4.65 -11.72
CA PRO A 77 -1.20 4.90 -12.48
C PRO A 77 -0.03 5.48 -11.65
N ASP A 78 -0.35 6.17 -10.55
CA ASP A 78 0.62 6.72 -9.58
C ASP A 78 1.22 5.64 -8.66
N GLY A 79 0.76 4.39 -8.78
CA GLY A 79 1.17 3.25 -7.96
C GLY A 79 0.37 3.11 -6.66
N GLN A 80 -0.59 3.99 -6.38
CA GLN A 80 -1.50 3.83 -5.25
C GLN A 80 -2.48 2.69 -5.52
N VAL A 81 -2.96 2.10 -4.43
CA VAL A 81 -4.02 1.11 -4.42
C VAL A 81 -5.21 1.66 -3.66
N SER A 82 -6.39 1.45 -4.22
CA SER A 82 -7.65 1.65 -3.52
C SER A 82 -8.45 0.36 -3.48
N LEU A 83 -9.35 0.29 -2.51
CA LEU A 83 -10.36 -0.75 -2.46
C LEU A 83 -11.65 -0.21 -3.08
N ARG A 84 -12.35 -1.06 -3.83
CA ARG A 84 -13.61 -0.71 -4.47
C ARG A 84 -14.63 -1.80 -4.22
N ASP A 85 -15.83 -1.39 -3.79
CA ASP A 85 -16.97 -2.30 -3.68
C ASP A 85 -17.30 -2.96 -5.03
N VAL A 86 -17.75 -4.20 -4.96
CA VAL A 86 -18.10 -5.05 -6.10
C VAL A 86 -19.61 -5.11 -6.34
N CYS A 87 -20.41 -4.46 -5.49
CA CYS A 87 -21.87 -4.46 -5.62
C CYS A 87 -22.36 -3.52 -6.74
N GLY A 88 -23.60 -3.76 -7.18
CA GLY A 88 -24.30 -2.90 -8.15
C GLY A 88 -23.59 -2.80 -9.49
N VAL A 89 -23.35 -1.56 -9.94
CA VAL A 89 -22.81 -1.26 -11.29
C VAL A 89 -21.34 -1.65 -11.47
N HIS A 90 -20.59 -1.86 -10.39
CA HIS A 90 -19.16 -2.21 -10.48
C HIS A 90 -18.96 -3.70 -10.78
N GLY A 91 -19.80 -4.54 -10.18
CA GLY A 91 -19.81 -5.98 -10.42
C GLY A 91 -18.49 -6.70 -10.11
N LEU A 92 -18.47 -7.98 -10.48
CA LEU A 92 -17.27 -8.80 -10.48
C LEU A 92 -16.67 -8.83 -11.89
N ASP A 93 -15.35 -8.72 -11.94
CA ASP A 93 -14.54 -8.88 -13.14
C ASP A 93 -13.74 -10.17 -13.00
N PRO A 94 -13.90 -11.14 -13.91
CA PRO A 94 -13.18 -12.40 -13.88
C PRO A 94 -11.64 -12.26 -13.83
N GLN A 95 -11.11 -11.15 -14.33
CA GLN A 95 -9.66 -10.85 -14.34
C GLN A 95 -9.24 -9.91 -13.19
N GLY A 96 -10.17 -9.53 -12.32
CA GLY A 96 -9.89 -8.70 -11.17
C GLY A 96 -9.07 -9.40 -10.09
N GLU A 97 -8.43 -8.59 -9.25
CA GLU A 97 -7.84 -9.02 -8.00
C GLU A 97 -8.68 -8.50 -6.83
N TYR A 98 -8.88 -9.34 -5.83
CA TYR A 98 -9.82 -9.09 -4.74
C TYR A 98 -9.21 -9.43 -3.39
N LEU A 99 -9.74 -8.83 -2.34
CA LEU A 99 -9.59 -9.30 -0.97
C LEU A 99 -10.93 -9.86 -0.49
N THR A 100 -10.88 -10.87 0.37
CA THR A 100 -12.07 -11.44 1.01
C THR A 100 -12.22 -10.90 2.43
N GLY A 101 -13.47 -10.63 2.83
CA GLY A 101 -13.78 -10.18 4.18
C GLY A 101 -13.27 -11.18 5.21
N HIS A 102 -12.55 -10.69 6.21
CA HIS A 102 -12.01 -11.53 7.26
C HIS A 102 -13.14 -12.08 8.13
N CYS A 103 -13.33 -13.40 8.13
CA CYS A 103 -14.25 -14.06 9.05
C CYS A 103 -13.45 -14.83 10.10
N CYS A 104 -13.45 -14.30 11.33
CA CYS A 104 -12.65 -14.82 12.43
C CYS A 104 -12.84 -16.34 12.64
N GLY A 105 -11.73 -17.05 12.82
CA GLY A 105 -11.72 -18.51 13.03
C GLY A 105 -11.73 -19.34 11.75
N LEU A 106 -12.23 -18.79 10.63
CA LEU A 106 -12.27 -19.50 9.35
C LEU A 106 -10.91 -19.40 8.63
N THR A 107 -10.67 -20.33 7.70
CA THR A 107 -9.48 -20.30 6.84
C THR A 107 -9.69 -19.26 5.73
N PRO A 108 -8.67 -18.42 5.43
CA PRO A 108 -8.71 -17.50 4.29
C PRO A 108 -8.94 -18.26 2.98
N VAL A 109 -9.64 -17.63 2.03
CA VAL A 109 -9.88 -18.25 0.71
C VAL A 109 -8.58 -18.42 -0.07
N SER A 110 -7.69 -17.43 0.02
CA SER A 110 -6.39 -17.46 -0.63
C SER A 110 -5.30 -17.04 0.35
N THR A 111 -4.10 -17.59 0.14
CA THR A 111 -2.85 -17.16 0.79
C THR A 111 -1.89 -16.54 -0.23
N ARG A 112 -2.36 -16.32 -1.47
CA ARG A 112 -1.57 -15.79 -2.57
C ARG A 112 -0.97 -14.43 -2.20
N PRO A 113 0.35 -14.24 -2.36
CA PRO A 113 1.01 -12.97 -2.07
C PRO A 113 0.51 -11.82 -2.92
N TYR A 114 0.39 -10.64 -2.32
CA TYR A 114 0.26 -9.39 -3.04
C TYR A 114 1.54 -9.08 -3.84
N LYS A 115 1.37 -8.77 -5.12
CA LYS A 115 2.44 -8.30 -5.99
C LYS A 115 2.29 -6.79 -6.19
N PRO A 116 3.25 -5.98 -5.69
CA PRO A 116 3.21 -4.54 -5.90
C PRO A 116 3.35 -4.22 -7.37
N HIS A 117 2.75 -3.12 -7.80
CA HIS A 117 2.97 -2.61 -9.15
C HIS A 117 4.47 -2.35 -9.31
N ASN A 118 5.10 -2.89 -10.37
CA ASN A 118 6.52 -2.68 -10.58
C ASN A 118 6.74 -1.19 -10.90
N ARG A 119 7.10 -0.42 -9.87
CA ARG A 119 7.44 0.99 -10.00
C ARG A 119 8.69 1.01 -10.86
N LYS A 120 8.55 1.18 -12.17
CA LYS A 120 9.62 1.77 -12.97
C LYS A 120 9.75 3.19 -12.48
N VAL A 121 10.42 3.37 -11.34
CA VAL A 121 11.05 4.62 -10.99
C VAL A 121 12.11 4.76 -12.07
N LYS A 122 11.74 5.34 -13.22
CA LYS A 122 12.69 6.23 -13.85
C LYS A 122 12.83 7.36 -12.85
N ALA A 123 13.65 7.13 -11.82
CA ALA A 123 14.35 8.22 -11.20
C ALA A 123 15.19 8.67 -12.39
N GLY A 124 14.66 9.63 -13.15
CA GLY A 124 15.52 10.42 -14.01
C GLY A 124 16.64 10.81 -13.05
N ARG A 125 17.84 10.32 -13.34
CA ARG A 125 19.05 10.83 -12.72
C ARG A 125 18.84 12.33 -12.72
N MET A 126 18.68 12.95 -11.55
CA MET A 126 18.82 14.39 -11.49
C MET A 126 20.29 14.59 -11.81
N ASP A 127 20.57 14.74 -13.10
CA ASP A 127 21.78 15.42 -13.52
C ASP A 127 21.56 16.82 -12.96
N TRP A 128 22.15 17.06 -11.79
CA TRP A 128 22.41 18.43 -11.36
C TRP A 128 23.03 19.11 -12.58
N PRO A 129 22.52 20.27 -13.01
CA PRO A 129 23.25 21.02 -14.03
C PRO A 129 24.68 21.14 -13.51
N ASP A 130 25.67 20.84 -14.36
CA ASP A 130 27.05 21.19 -14.07
C ASP A 130 27.05 22.72 -13.91
N VAL A 131 26.85 23.18 -12.68
CA VAL A 131 26.95 24.58 -12.31
C VAL A 131 28.43 24.88 -12.39
N THR A 132 28.87 25.14 -13.61
CA THR A 132 30.17 25.73 -13.86
C THR A 132 30.02 27.16 -13.40
N TYR A 133 30.42 27.44 -12.16
CA TYR A 133 30.54 28.81 -11.69
C TYR A 133 31.45 29.54 -12.68
N PRO A 134 30.99 30.58 -13.40
CA PRO A 134 31.90 31.38 -14.19
C PRO A 134 32.95 31.92 -13.22
N SER A 135 34.22 31.70 -13.51
CA SER A 135 35.38 32.14 -12.72
C SER A 135 35.52 33.68 -12.64
N THR A 136 34.47 34.42 -12.96
CA THR A 136 34.37 35.87 -12.87
C THR A 136 33.85 36.36 -11.52
N LEU A 137 33.84 35.49 -10.49
CA LEU A 137 33.73 35.89 -9.08
C LEU A 137 34.80 36.92 -8.64
N SER A 138 35.72 37.31 -9.52
CA SER A 138 36.62 38.45 -9.34
C SER A 138 35.98 39.83 -9.59
N LYS A 139 34.72 39.92 -10.05
CA LYS A 139 34.05 41.22 -10.31
C LYS A 139 32.56 41.23 -9.94
N ASP A 140 32.17 40.56 -8.86
CA ASP A 140 30.83 40.77 -8.31
C ASP A 140 30.86 41.94 -7.31
N PRO A 141 30.22 43.08 -7.59
CA PRO A 141 30.27 44.26 -6.71
C PRO A 141 29.60 44.03 -5.34
N TRP A 142 28.84 42.95 -5.16
CA TRP A 142 28.23 42.56 -3.88
C TRP A 142 29.13 41.70 -2.99
N ALA A 143 30.25 41.17 -3.51
CA ALA A 143 31.20 40.39 -2.71
C ALA A 143 32.15 41.26 -1.84
N ALA A 144 32.24 42.57 -2.14
CA ALA A 144 33.17 43.49 -1.49
C ALA A 144 32.76 43.92 -0.06
N ASP A 145 31.54 43.57 0.39
CA ASP A 145 31.00 44.06 1.67
C ASP A 145 31.34 43.14 2.87
N MET A 146 31.86 41.93 2.62
CA MET A 146 32.21 40.99 3.70
C MET A 146 33.62 41.19 4.29
N GLU A 147 34.49 41.97 3.64
CA GLU A 147 35.89 42.18 4.09
C GLU A 147 36.06 43.33 5.08
N ARG A 148 34.99 44.01 5.50
CA ARG A 148 35.09 45.22 6.36
C ARG A 148 34.76 45.03 7.85
N THR A 149 34.60 43.80 8.32
CA THR A 149 34.15 43.54 9.72
C THR A 149 35.16 42.76 10.57
N LEU A 150 36.46 42.85 10.26
CA LEU A 150 37.52 42.35 11.14
C LEU A 150 38.63 43.40 11.29
N ILE A 151 38.37 44.40 12.13
CA ILE A 151 39.38 45.08 12.95
C ILE A 151 38.85 45.09 14.39
#